data_AF-A0A1A8BJM4-F1
#
_entry.id   AF-A0A1A8BJM4-F1
#
_cell.length_a   1.000
_cell.length_b   1.000
_cell.length_c   1.000
_cell.angle_alpha   90.00
_cell.angle_beta   90.00
_cell.angle_gamma   90.00
#
_symmetry.space_group_name_H-M   'P 1'
#
loop_
_entity.id
_entity.type
_entity.pdbx_description
1 polymer ?
#
loop_
_entity_poly.entity_id
_entity_poly.type
_entity_poly.pdbx_seq_one_letter_code
_entity_poly.pdbx_strand_id
1 'polypeptide(L)'
;MADSLSTGLGEEKEQEKGGNEKERNAVRIERNKDKDGVTETLGFNDKNGATRGQKRNLSDLSLGRFITTEITRGYFLEHNEAKYTERREKVYTCLRIPKELEKLMTFGFFLCLDTFLYVFTLLPLRVVLALLRLVAVPCCGLRGSRLLQPAQVCDVLKGFIMVLCYSMMSYVDYSMMYHLIRGQSVIKLYIIYNMLEVADRLFSSFGQDILDALYWTATEPKEKKRAHIGVIPHFLMAVLYVFLHAILIMVQATTLNVAFNSHNKSLLTIMMSNNFVEIKGSVFKKFEKNNLFQMSNSDIKERFTNYILLLIVCLRNMEQFSWNPDHLWVLFPDVVMVITSEVAVDVVKHAFITKFNDISADVYGEYRASLAFDLVSSRQKNAYTDYSDSVSRRMGFIPLPLALLLIKVVTSSVKIQGSLSFMCVMLFYLG
;
A
#
# COMPACT_ATOMS: atom_id res chain seq x y z
N MET A 1 -30.60 -75.55 31.97
CA MET A 1 -30.27 -74.25 31.36
C MET A 1 -28.84 -74.39 30.84
N ALA A 2 -28.65 -75.12 29.73
CA ALA A 2 -28.72 -74.60 28.36
C ALA A 2 -27.71 -73.46 28.20
N ASP A 3 -26.45 -73.69 27.82
CA ASP A 3 -25.87 -74.02 26.49
C ASP A 3 -24.81 -72.91 26.30
N SER A 4 -23.59 -73.05 25.79
CA SER A 4 -22.87 -74.01 24.94
C SER A 4 -21.39 -73.56 24.99
N LEU A 5 -20.39 -74.33 25.44
CA LEU A 5 -19.65 -75.41 24.78
C LEU A 5 -18.97 -75.09 23.43
N SER A 6 -17.63 -75.21 23.45
CA SER A 6 -16.75 -75.80 22.41
C SER A 6 -16.45 -74.91 21.18
N THR A 7 -15.32 -74.97 20.48
CA THR A 7 -14.13 -75.86 20.45
C THR A 7 -13.06 -75.15 19.59
N GLY A 8 -11.76 -75.26 19.90
CA GLY A 8 -10.78 -76.08 19.15
C GLY A 8 -10.11 -75.32 18.00
N LEU A 9 -8.83 -74.89 18.08
CA LEU A 9 -7.55 -75.63 17.96
C LEU A 9 -6.89 -75.48 16.55
N GLY A 10 -5.59 -75.15 16.55
CA GLY A 10 -4.64 -75.17 15.42
C GLY A 10 -3.90 -73.82 15.23
N GLU A 11 -2.80 -73.53 15.94
CA GLU A 11 -1.36 -73.75 15.57
C GLU A 11 -0.97 -73.07 14.23
N GLU A 12 0.05 -72.20 14.06
CA GLU A 12 1.36 -71.97 14.69
C GLU A 12 1.90 -70.53 14.39
N LYS A 13 2.76 -70.02 15.29
CA LYS A 13 3.92 -69.08 15.14
C LYS A 13 3.80 -67.57 14.85
N GLU A 14 4.38 -66.83 15.80
CA GLU A 14 5.37 -65.72 15.70
C GLU A 14 4.96 -64.25 16.03
N GLN A 15 5.71 -63.74 17.04
CA GLN A 15 6.22 -62.37 17.27
C GLN A 15 5.39 -61.33 18.03
N GLU A 16 5.74 -61.21 19.33
CA GLU A 16 5.75 -59.97 20.11
C GLU A 16 6.65 -58.89 19.47
N LYS A 17 6.12 -57.67 19.33
CA LYS A 17 6.75 -56.35 19.60
C LYS A 17 6.04 -55.27 18.76
N GLY A 18 5.20 -54.44 19.40
CA GLY A 18 4.59 -53.30 18.69
C GLY A 18 3.77 -52.29 19.49
N GLY A 19 3.54 -52.50 20.79
CA GLY A 19 2.65 -51.63 21.57
C GLY A 19 3.30 -50.43 22.28
N ASN A 20 4.58 -50.51 22.65
CA ASN A 20 5.20 -49.55 23.59
C ASN A 20 6.00 -48.40 22.94
N GLU A 21 6.02 -48.29 21.61
CA GLU A 21 6.79 -47.23 20.91
C GLU A 21 5.99 -45.95 20.63
N LYS A 22 4.66 -46.01 20.53
CA LYS A 22 3.86 -44.83 20.18
C LYS A 22 3.69 -43.84 21.32
N GLU A 23 3.55 -44.32 22.55
CA GLU A 23 3.39 -43.45 23.73
C GLU A 23 4.73 -42.82 24.17
N ARG A 24 5.83 -43.54 23.96
CA ARG A 24 7.19 -43.04 24.22
C ARG A 24 7.63 -41.97 23.21
N ASN A 25 7.11 -42.01 21.98
CA ASN A 25 7.41 -41.01 20.95
C ASN A 25 6.67 -39.69 21.17
N ALA A 26 5.45 -39.70 21.72
CA ALA A 26 4.72 -38.47 22.02
C ALA A 26 5.41 -37.63 23.12
N VAL A 27 5.88 -38.29 24.19
CA VAL A 27 6.62 -37.63 25.28
C VAL A 27 8.03 -37.18 24.85
N ARG A 28 8.60 -37.79 23.80
CA ARG A 28 9.91 -37.42 23.25
C ARG A 28 9.84 -36.22 22.31
N ILE A 29 8.69 -35.96 21.68
CA ILE A 29 8.49 -34.83 20.78
C ILE A 29 8.27 -33.53 21.56
N GLU A 30 7.54 -33.54 22.69
CA GLU A 30 7.42 -32.35 23.53
C GLU A 30 8.75 -31.97 24.21
N ARG A 31 9.58 -32.94 24.60
CA ARG A 31 10.88 -32.67 25.23
C ARG A 31 11.96 -32.18 24.26
N ASN A 32 11.71 -32.22 22.95
CA ASN A 32 12.64 -31.76 21.93
C ASN A 32 12.42 -30.31 21.49
N LYS A 33 11.30 -29.66 21.89
CA LYS A 33 11.02 -28.26 21.52
C LYS A 33 11.58 -27.23 22.50
N ASP A 34 11.87 -27.63 23.74
CA ASP A 34 12.43 -26.76 24.78
C ASP A 34 13.97 -26.82 24.89
N LYS A 35 14.66 -27.47 23.95
CA LYS A 35 16.13 -27.62 23.97
C LYS A 35 16.93 -26.86 22.91
N ASP A 36 16.28 -26.05 22.07
CA ASP A 36 16.97 -25.22 21.06
C ASP A 36 17.49 -23.87 21.61
N GLY A 37 17.60 -23.75 22.92
CA GLY A 37 18.06 -22.56 23.62
C GLY A 37 19.22 -22.82 24.58
N VAL A 38 20.23 -23.60 24.18
CA VAL A 38 21.47 -23.71 24.97
C VAL A 38 22.67 -23.76 24.04
N THR A 39 23.56 -22.78 24.23
CA THR A 39 24.93 -22.68 23.69
C THR A 39 25.65 -24.03 23.71
N GLU A 40 25.76 -24.69 22.55
CA GLU A 40 26.63 -25.85 22.37
C GLU A 40 28.08 -25.40 22.16
N THR A 41 28.87 -25.54 23.22
CA THR A 41 30.33 -25.55 23.16
C THR A 41 30.81 -26.78 22.40
N LEU A 42 31.32 -26.58 21.17
CA LEU A 42 31.95 -27.60 20.33
C LEU A 42 33.19 -28.20 21.00
N GLY A 43 33.07 -29.43 21.51
CA GLY A 43 34.19 -30.31 21.85
C GLY A 43 34.42 -31.31 20.73
N PHE A 44 35.55 -31.23 20.04
CA PHE A 44 35.94 -32.18 19.01
C PHE A 44 36.71 -33.35 19.63
N ASN A 45 36.36 -34.55 19.17
CA ASN A 45 36.86 -35.84 19.61
C ASN A 45 37.99 -36.25 18.65
N ASP A 46 39.25 -36.23 19.11
CA ASP A 46 40.40 -36.56 18.27
C ASP A 46 40.68 -38.07 18.30
N LYS A 47 40.50 -38.74 17.15
CA LYS A 47 40.95 -40.10 16.88
C LYS A 47 42.22 -40.02 16.03
N ASN A 48 43.39 -40.14 16.66
CA ASN A 48 44.51 -41.00 16.23
C ASN A 48 45.78 -40.66 17.01
N GLY A 49 46.31 -41.65 17.73
CA GLY A 49 47.60 -41.53 18.44
C GLY A 49 47.67 -42.49 19.61
N ALA A 50 48.23 -43.68 19.36
CA ALA A 50 48.37 -44.73 20.36
C ALA A 50 49.29 -44.34 21.54
N THR A 51 49.09 -45.06 22.65
CA THR A 51 50.05 -45.37 23.74
C THR A 51 50.21 -44.36 24.89
N ARG A 52 49.48 -44.58 25.98
CA ARG A 52 49.99 -44.93 27.33
C ARG A 52 48.89 -44.69 28.37
N GLY A 53 48.66 -45.71 29.21
CA GLY A 53 47.79 -45.57 30.37
C GLY A 53 48.36 -44.57 31.36
N GLN A 54 47.54 -43.61 31.79
CA GLN A 54 47.79 -42.82 32.99
C GLN A 54 46.45 -42.39 33.61
N LYS A 55 46.33 -42.64 34.91
CA LYS A 55 45.21 -42.26 35.77
C LYS A 55 44.84 -40.79 35.54
N ARG A 56 43.58 -40.50 35.22
CA ARG A 56 43.05 -39.14 35.18
C ARG A 56 43.03 -38.58 36.60
N ASN A 57 43.99 -37.72 36.92
CA ASN A 57 43.95 -36.90 38.12
C ASN A 57 42.97 -35.73 37.91
N LEU A 58 42.08 -35.53 38.88
CA LEU A 58 41.09 -34.45 38.94
C LEU A 58 41.70 -33.06 39.23
N SER A 59 43.03 -32.93 39.17
CA SER A 59 43.78 -31.71 39.47
C SER A 59 44.17 -30.87 38.24
N ASP A 60 43.78 -31.28 37.03
CA ASP A 60 44.12 -30.56 35.79
C ASP A 60 43.08 -29.51 35.33
N LEU A 61 41.97 -29.33 36.07
CA LEU A 61 40.99 -28.26 35.80
C LEU A 61 41.40 -26.94 36.48
N SER A 62 42.47 -26.31 35.98
CA SER A 62 42.74 -24.92 36.32
C SER A 62 41.90 -24.02 35.42
N LEU A 63 40.99 -23.24 36.02
CA LEU A 63 40.23 -22.17 35.36
C LEU A 63 41.16 -21.24 34.57
N GLY A 64 42.39 -21.03 35.06
CA GLY A 64 43.41 -20.24 34.36
C GLY A 64 43.84 -20.85 33.03
N ARG A 65 43.93 -22.18 32.92
CA ARG A 65 44.24 -22.85 31.64
C ARG A 65 43.04 -22.80 30.71
N PHE A 66 41.82 -22.93 31.22
CA PHE A 66 40.60 -22.73 30.44
C PHE A 66 40.49 -21.29 29.91
N ILE A 67 40.69 -20.29 30.77
CA ILE A 67 40.68 -18.86 30.40
C ILE A 67 41.82 -18.53 29.44
N THR A 68 43.03 -19.06 29.66
CA THR A 68 44.15 -18.85 28.73
C THR A 68 43.88 -19.53 27.39
N THR A 69 43.25 -20.72 27.38
CA THR A 69 42.87 -21.41 26.15
C THR A 69 41.76 -20.65 25.42
N GLU A 70 40.80 -20.07 26.12
CA GLU A 70 39.70 -19.29 25.52
C GLU A 70 40.18 -17.89 25.06
N ILE A 71 41.11 -17.26 25.78
CA ILE A 71 41.74 -15.97 25.41
C ILE A 71 42.70 -16.15 24.22
N THR A 72 43.42 -17.26 24.15
CA THR A 72 44.35 -17.57 23.06
C THR A 72 43.67 -18.31 21.90
N ARG A 73 42.36 -18.59 22.02
CA ARG A 73 41.56 -19.20 20.96
C ARG A 73 41.42 -18.21 19.82
N GLY A 74 42.26 -18.35 18.80
CA GLY A 74 42.06 -17.65 17.54
C GLY A 74 40.69 -18.01 16.99
N TYR A 75 39.83 -17.01 16.80
CA TYR A 75 38.58 -17.18 16.06
C TYR A 75 38.93 -17.56 14.62
N PHE A 76 39.07 -18.87 14.35
CA PHE A 76 39.14 -19.40 13.00
C PHE A 76 37.73 -19.28 12.39
N LEU A 77 37.41 -18.07 11.95
CA LEU A 77 36.18 -17.72 11.22
C LEU A 77 35.99 -18.56 9.94
N GLU A 78 37.07 -19.16 9.45
CA GLU A 78 37.14 -20.00 8.24
C GLU A 78 36.35 -21.31 8.38
N HIS A 79 36.29 -21.93 9.56
CA HIS A 79 35.55 -23.20 9.75
C HIS A 79 34.03 -23.01 9.90
N ASN A 80 33.58 -21.77 10.12
CA ASN A 80 32.18 -21.36 10.10
C ASN A 80 31.90 -20.38 8.95
N GLU A 81 32.78 -20.31 7.95
CA GLU A 81 32.68 -19.34 6.86
C GLU A 81 31.29 -19.41 6.21
N ALA A 82 30.81 -20.62 5.88
CA ALA A 82 29.47 -20.85 5.33
C ALA A 82 28.32 -20.26 6.19
N LYS A 83 28.43 -20.32 7.52
CA LYS A 83 27.42 -19.81 8.45
C LYS A 83 27.51 -18.29 8.61
N TYR A 84 28.71 -17.72 8.54
CA TYR A 84 28.93 -16.27 8.58
C TYR A 84 28.68 -15.60 7.22
N THR A 85 28.93 -16.29 6.11
CA THR A 85 28.56 -15.85 4.76
C THR A 85 27.04 -15.85 4.60
N GLU A 86 26.33 -16.88 5.06
CA GLU A 86 24.86 -16.91 5.06
C GLU A 86 24.28 -15.79 5.94
N ARG A 87 24.87 -15.53 7.11
CA ARG A 87 24.48 -14.40 7.97
C ARG A 87 24.78 -13.03 7.31
N ARG A 88 25.91 -12.89 6.63
CA ARG A 88 26.25 -11.68 5.86
C ARG A 88 25.34 -11.49 4.66
N GLU A 89 25.01 -12.56 3.95
CA GLU A 89 24.10 -12.56 2.81
C GLU A 89 22.68 -12.17 3.25
N LYS A 90 22.23 -12.63 4.41
CA LYS A 90 20.98 -12.17 5.04
C LYS A 90 21.01 -10.68 5.36
N VAL A 91 22.14 -10.13 5.81
CA VAL A 91 22.32 -8.69 6.05
C VAL A 91 22.37 -7.90 4.74
N TYR A 92 23.08 -8.37 3.72
CA TYR A 92 23.13 -7.72 2.41
C TYR A 92 21.77 -7.78 1.69
N THR A 93 21.01 -8.86 1.86
CA THR A 93 19.63 -8.98 1.40
C THR A 93 18.73 -7.98 2.12
N CYS A 94 18.88 -7.85 3.45
CA CYS A 94 18.18 -6.83 4.25
C CYS A 94 18.48 -5.40 3.77
N LEU A 95 19.74 -5.11 3.41
CA LEU A 95 20.14 -3.80 2.87
C LEU A 95 19.69 -3.58 1.41
N ARG A 96 19.45 -4.66 0.65
CA ARG A 96 18.97 -4.59 -0.73
C ARG A 96 17.46 -4.36 -0.81
N ILE A 97 16.69 -4.84 0.17
CA ILE A 97 15.23 -4.68 0.23
C ILE A 97 14.78 -3.21 0.11
N PRO A 98 15.29 -2.25 0.91
CA PRO A 98 14.91 -0.83 0.77
C PRO A 98 15.14 -0.29 -0.65
N LYS A 99 16.24 -0.70 -1.29
CA LYS A 99 16.59 -0.22 -2.63
C LYS A 99 15.67 -0.78 -3.70
N GLU A 100 15.31 -2.06 -3.64
CA GLU A 100 14.37 -2.65 -4.60
C GLU A 100 12.92 -2.18 -4.35
N LEU A 101 12.55 -2.00 -3.09
CA LEU A 101 11.27 -1.40 -2.70
C LEU A 101 11.12 0.02 -3.24
N GLU A 102 12.10 0.91 -3.01
CA GLU A 102 12.01 2.29 -3.47
C GLU A 102 11.94 2.40 -5.00
N LYS A 103 12.55 1.47 -5.76
CA LYS A 103 12.36 1.41 -7.22
C LYS A 103 10.92 1.08 -7.60
N LEU A 104 10.27 0.15 -6.89
CA LEU A 104 8.86 -0.17 -7.08
C LEU A 104 7.98 1.02 -6.68
N MET A 105 8.22 1.60 -5.50
CA MET A 105 7.47 2.76 -4.99
C MET A 105 7.54 3.95 -5.95
N THR A 106 8.74 4.29 -6.42
CA THR A 106 8.95 5.40 -7.36
C THR A 106 8.27 5.14 -8.71
N PHE A 107 8.39 3.91 -9.25
CA PHE A 107 7.71 3.56 -10.49
C PHE A 107 6.19 3.65 -10.36
N GLY A 108 5.64 3.14 -9.24
CA GLY A 108 4.21 3.23 -8.96
C GLY A 108 3.73 4.66 -8.72
N PHE A 109 4.53 5.49 -8.05
CA PHE A 109 4.23 6.91 -7.86
C PHE A 109 4.06 7.65 -9.19
N PHE A 110 4.97 7.44 -10.15
CA PHE A 110 4.83 8.04 -11.48
C PHE A 110 3.61 7.54 -12.25
N LEU A 111 3.20 6.29 -12.01
CA LEU A 111 2.01 5.72 -12.63
C LEU A 111 0.72 6.34 -12.05
N CYS A 112 0.65 6.54 -10.73
CA CYS A 112 -0.40 7.31 -10.08
C CYS A 112 -0.42 8.76 -10.57
N LEU A 113 0.76 9.38 -10.71
CA LEU A 113 0.89 10.74 -11.22
C LEU A 113 0.38 10.87 -12.66
N ASP A 114 0.73 9.95 -13.56
CA ASP A 114 0.23 9.93 -14.94
C ASP A 114 -1.31 9.82 -14.98
N THR A 115 -1.87 8.89 -14.20
CA THR A 115 -3.32 8.69 -14.04
C THR A 115 -3.99 9.94 -13.45
N PHE A 116 -3.35 10.61 -12.52
CA PHE A 116 -3.86 11.84 -11.91
C PHE A 116 -3.83 13.00 -12.91
N LEU A 117 -2.70 13.20 -13.61
CA LEU A 117 -2.54 14.23 -14.64
C LEU A 117 -3.46 14.01 -15.84
N TYR A 118 -3.82 12.75 -16.18
CA TYR A 118 -4.83 12.43 -17.18
C TYR A 118 -6.16 13.16 -16.92
N VAL A 119 -6.59 13.20 -15.65
CA VAL A 119 -7.85 13.86 -15.26
C VAL A 119 -7.83 15.35 -15.53
N PHE A 120 -6.67 16.00 -15.44
CA PHE A 120 -6.54 17.44 -15.73
C PHE A 120 -6.33 17.72 -17.21
N THR A 121 -5.53 16.93 -17.91
CA THR A 121 -5.03 17.24 -19.26
C THR A 121 -5.89 16.63 -20.35
N LEU A 122 -5.97 15.30 -20.38
CA LEU A 122 -6.57 14.56 -21.48
C LEU A 122 -8.07 14.36 -21.30
N LEU A 123 -8.56 14.19 -20.06
CA LEU A 123 -9.99 14.01 -19.80
C LEU A 123 -10.82 15.20 -20.31
N PRO A 124 -10.53 16.47 -19.96
CA PRO A 124 -11.33 17.60 -20.43
C PRO A 124 -11.25 17.76 -21.95
N LEU A 125 -10.06 17.59 -22.54
CA LEU A 125 -9.87 17.63 -23.98
C LEU A 125 -10.73 16.58 -24.71
N ARG A 126 -10.76 15.34 -24.22
CA ARG A 126 -11.58 14.27 -24.78
C ARG A 126 -13.07 14.54 -24.62
N VAL A 127 -13.51 15.08 -23.48
CA VAL A 127 -14.91 15.47 -23.25
C VAL A 127 -15.30 16.59 -24.23
N VAL A 128 -14.48 17.62 -24.40
CA VAL A 128 -14.73 18.71 -25.35
C VAL A 128 -14.82 18.17 -26.78
N LEU A 129 -13.88 17.31 -27.21
CA LEU A 129 -13.93 16.69 -28.54
C LEU A 129 -15.18 15.82 -28.75
N ALA A 130 -15.59 15.06 -27.73
CA ALA A 130 -16.81 14.25 -27.77
C ALA A 130 -18.07 15.12 -27.87
N LEU A 131 -18.13 16.22 -27.11
CA LEU A 131 -19.22 17.19 -27.19
C LEU A 131 -19.26 17.90 -28.55
N LEU A 132 -18.11 18.32 -29.09
CA LEU A 132 -18.02 18.92 -30.42
C LEU A 132 -18.50 17.96 -31.51
N ARG A 133 -18.17 16.66 -31.44
CA ARG A 133 -18.71 15.66 -32.35
C ARG A 133 -20.21 15.47 -32.19
N LEU A 134 -20.71 15.42 -30.96
CA LEU A 134 -22.14 15.32 -30.67
C LEU A 134 -22.93 16.50 -31.27
N VAL A 135 -22.36 17.71 -31.25
CA VAL A 135 -22.98 18.92 -31.82
C VAL A 135 -22.81 19.01 -33.34
N ALA A 136 -21.64 18.63 -33.88
CA ALA A 136 -21.34 18.72 -35.30
C ALA A 136 -22.06 17.67 -36.16
N VAL A 137 -22.27 16.45 -35.65
CA VAL A 137 -22.92 15.36 -36.40
C VAL A 137 -24.38 15.69 -36.80
N PRO A 138 -25.23 16.27 -35.91
CA PRO A 138 -26.54 16.78 -36.28
C PRO A 138 -26.50 17.92 -37.31
N CYS A 139 -25.50 18.81 -37.25
CA CYS A 139 -25.39 19.96 -38.14
C CYS A 139 -24.84 19.62 -39.54
N CYS A 140 -24.04 18.56 -39.69
CA CYS A 140 -23.37 18.20 -40.96
C CYS A 140 -23.99 17.00 -41.70
N GLY A 141 -25.15 16.47 -41.29
CA GLY A 141 -25.93 15.50 -42.08
C GLY A 141 -25.29 14.10 -42.27
N LEU A 142 -24.21 13.76 -41.58
CA LEU A 142 -23.51 12.48 -41.69
C LEU A 142 -24.22 11.38 -40.87
N ARG A 143 -25.33 10.88 -41.42
CA ARG A 143 -26.32 9.99 -40.76
C ARG A 143 -25.89 8.51 -40.64
N GLY A 144 -24.59 8.19 -40.63
CA GLY A 144 -24.11 6.80 -40.77
C GLY A 144 -22.98 6.33 -39.84
N SER A 145 -22.32 7.21 -39.09
CA SER A 145 -21.23 6.81 -38.18
C SER A 145 -21.79 6.44 -36.80
N ARG A 146 -21.28 5.38 -36.15
CA ARG A 146 -21.64 5.04 -34.75
C ARG A 146 -21.46 6.30 -33.90
N LEU A 147 -22.56 6.78 -33.29
CA LEU A 147 -22.70 8.16 -32.80
C LEU A 147 -21.64 8.57 -31.76
N LEU A 148 -21.16 7.64 -30.92
CA LEU A 148 -19.96 7.78 -30.09
C LEU A 148 -19.31 6.41 -29.89
N GLN A 149 -17.98 6.38 -29.79
CA GLN A 149 -17.25 5.18 -29.38
C GLN A 149 -17.52 4.90 -27.88
N PRO A 150 -17.62 3.64 -27.41
CA PRO A 150 -17.91 3.34 -26.00
C PRO A 150 -16.99 4.05 -25.00
N ALA A 151 -15.69 4.17 -25.31
CA ALA A 151 -14.73 4.93 -24.52
C ALA A 151 -15.11 6.41 -24.36
N GLN A 152 -15.61 7.05 -25.42
CA GLN A 152 -16.04 8.46 -25.38
C GLN A 152 -17.27 8.65 -24.49
N VAL A 153 -18.14 7.65 -24.40
CA VAL A 153 -19.29 7.69 -23.48
C VAL A 153 -18.82 7.66 -22.02
N CYS A 154 -17.85 6.79 -21.70
CA CYS A 154 -17.24 6.73 -20.36
C CYS A 154 -16.51 8.05 -20.00
N ASP A 155 -15.74 8.62 -20.92
CA ASP A 155 -15.04 9.90 -20.71
C ASP A 155 -16.03 11.05 -20.47
N VAL A 156 -17.12 11.15 -21.26
CA VAL A 156 -18.18 12.16 -21.04
C VAL A 156 -18.87 11.95 -19.70
N LEU A 157 -19.11 10.71 -19.29
CA LEU A 157 -19.71 10.38 -18.00
C LEU A 157 -18.83 10.83 -16.83
N LYS A 158 -17.52 10.54 -16.89
CA LYS A 158 -16.52 11.03 -15.92
C LYS A 158 -16.52 12.55 -15.85
N GLY A 159 -16.54 13.22 -17.01
CA GLY A 159 -16.63 14.68 -17.08
C GLY A 159 -17.88 15.23 -16.41
N PHE A 160 -19.04 14.61 -16.64
CA PHE A 160 -20.30 15.03 -16.03
C PHE A 160 -20.33 14.80 -14.51
N ILE A 161 -19.79 13.66 -14.03
CA ILE A 161 -19.59 13.41 -12.58
C ILE A 161 -18.71 14.52 -11.98
N MET A 162 -17.57 14.82 -12.60
CA MET A 162 -16.65 15.85 -12.12
C MET A 162 -17.31 17.24 -12.02
N VAL A 163 -18.07 17.65 -13.04
CA VAL A 163 -18.78 18.95 -13.05
C VAL A 163 -19.86 19.01 -11.97
N LEU A 164 -20.69 17.97 -11.85
CA LEU A 164 -21.74 17.92 -10.83
C LEU A 164 -21.15 17.91 -9.42
N CYS A 165 -20.15 17.08 -9.15
CA CYS A 165 -19.50 17.02 -7.85
C CYS A 165 -18.77 18.34 -7.54
N TYR A 166 -18.21 19.04 -8.53
CA TYR A 166 -17.60 20.36 -8.32
C TYR A 166 -18.65 21.39 -7.88
N SER A 167 -19.80 21.43 -8.56
CA SER A 167 -20.92 22.29 -8.18
C SER A 167 -21.49 21.95 -6.80
N MET A 168 -21.54 20.67 -6.42
CA MET A 168 -21.95 20.29 -5.06
C MET A 168 -20.90 20.69 -4.03
N MET A 169 -19.62 20.56 -4.37
CA MET A 169 -18.51 20.85 -3.47
C MET A 169 -18.34 22.35 -3.21
N SER A 170 -18.78 23.23 -4.12
CA SER A 170 -18.77 24.68 -3.89
C SER A 170 -19.70 25.13 -2.76
N TYR A 171 -20.69 24.32 -2.36
CA TYR A 171 -21.54 24.62 -1.20
C TYR A 171 -20.88 24.29 0.14
N VAL A 172 -19.74 23.58 0.14
CA VAL A 172 -19.05 23.18 1.38
C VAL A 172 -17.96 24.19 1.71
N ASP A 173 -18.17 24.99 2.75
CA ASP A 173 -17.23 26.03 3.18
C ASP A 173 -16.00 25.47 3.90
N TYR A 174 -14.82 25.71 3.33
CA TYR A 174 -13.54 25.29 3.92
C TYR A 174 -13.30 25.93 5.29
N SER A 175 -13.56 27.24 5.42
CA SER A 175 -13.31 27.98 6.66
C SER A 175 -14.14 27.43 7.83
N MET A 176 -15.41 27.08 7.60
CA MET A 176 -16.26 26.47 8.60
C MET A 176 -15.67 25.13 9.06
N MET A 177 -15.29 24.25 8.13
CA MET A 177 -14.66 22.98 8.46
C MET A 177 -13.37 23.18 9.28
N TYR A 178 -12.52 24.11 8.88
CA TYR A 178 -11.27 24.41 9.59
C TYR A 178 -11.53 24.86 11.03
N HIS A 179 -12.48 25.77 11.26
CA HIS A 179 -12.82 26.22 12.61
C HIS A 179 -13.44 25.11 13.47
N LEU A 180 -14.29 24.26 12.90
CA LEU A 180 -14.90 23.12 13.61
C LEU A 180 -13.86 22.10 14.06
N ILE A 181 -12.91 21.77 13.17
CA ILE A 181 -11.86 20.79 13.43
C ILE A 181 -10.82 21.36 14.40
N ARG A 182 -10.42 22.62 14.22
CA ARG A 182 -9.48 23.33 15.12
C ARG A 182 -10.01 23.46 16.55
N GLY A 183 -11.32 23.52 16.75
CA GLY A 183 -11.95 23.58 18.07
C GLY A 183 -11.93 22.27 18.86
N GLN A 184 -11.50 21.15 18.27
CA GLN A 184 -11.44 19.85 18.95
C GLN A 184 -10.16 19.69 19.78
N SER A 185 -10.20 18.79 20.78
CA SER A 185 -9.00 18.41 21.52
C SER A 185 -8.06 17.54 20.68
N VAL A 186 -6.76 17.64 20.95
CA VAL A 186 -5.69 16.93 20.22
C VAL A 186 -5.95 15.41 20.14
N ILE A 187 -6.38 14.78 21.23
CA ILE A 187 -6.68 13.34 21.24
C ILE A 187 -7.87 12.97 20.36
N LYS A 188 -8.93 13.79 20.33
CA LYS A 188 -10.09 13.57 19.44
C LYS A 188 -9.68 13.72 17.98
N LEU A 189 -8.86 14.73 17.71
CA LEU A 189 -8.38 15.01 16.35
C LEU A 189 -7.52 13.88 15.80
N TYR A 190 -6.66 13.29 16.65
CA TYR A 190 -5.91 12.08 16.31
C TYR A 190 -6.82 10.90 15.95
N ILE A 191 -7.83 10.62 16.79
CA ILE A 191 -8.77 9.52 16.52
C ILE A 191 -9.52 9.77 15.21
N ILE A 192 -9.97 11.01 14.98
CA ILE A 192 -10.65 11.39 13.74
C ILE A 192 -9.75 11.14 12.53
N TYR A 193 -8.47 11.53 12.59
CA TYR A 193 -7.54 11.30 11.49
C TYR A 193 -7.40 9.81 11.16
N ASN A 194 -7.20 8.96 12.17
CA ASN A 194 -7.10 7.52 11.95
C ASN A 194 -8.40 6.91 11.41
N MET A 195 -9.56 7.39 11.85
CA MET A 195 -10.85 6.92 11.31
C MET A 195 -11.06 7.37 9.86
N LEU A 196 -10.59 8.57 9.50
CA LEU A 196 -10.65 9.05 8.11
C LEU A 196 -9.74 8.24 7.19
N GLU A 197 -8.56 7.84 7.65
CA GLU A 197 -7.65 6.97 6.90
C GLU A 197 -8.28 5.59 6.61
N VAL A 198 -8.89 4.97 7.63
CA VAL A 198 -9.63 3.71 7.45
C VAL A 198 -10.83 3.91 6.51
N ALA A 199 -11.54 5.02 6.65
CA ALA A 199 -12.67 5.34 5.79
C ALA A 199 -12.24 5.57 4.33
N ASP A 200 -11.12 6.23 4.05
CA ASP A 200 -10.56 6.40 2.70
C ASP A 200 -10.30 5.05 2.03
N ARG A 201 -9.68 4.10 2.77
CA ARG A 201 -9.44 2.73 2.29
C ARG A 201 -10.75 2.01 1.94
N LEU A 202 -11.79 2.16 2.77
CA LEU A 202 -13.12 1.57 2.52
C LEU A 202 -13.84 2.21 1.34
N PHE A 203 -13.88 3.55 1.28
CA PHE A 203 -14.51 4.30 0.18
C PHE A 203 -13.79 4.06 -1.14
N SER A 204 -12.47 3.88 -1.12
CA SER A 204 -11.72 3.57 -2.32
C SER A 204 -12.05 2.19 -2.88
N SER A 205 -12.14 1.17 -2.03
CA SER A 205 -12.55 -0.18 -2.46
C SER A 205 -13.97 -0.17 -3.03
N PHE A 206 -14.92 0.38 -2.26
CA PHE A 206 -16.33 0.45 -2.66
C PHE A 206 -16.56 1.32 -3.92
N GLY A 207 -15.77 2.36 -4.09
CA GLY A 207 -15.84 3.25 -5.23
C GLY A 207 -15.48 2.64 -6.56
N GLN A 208 -14.51 1.72 -6.56
CA GLN A 208 -14.09 1.03 -7.78
C GLN A 208 -15.26 0.19 -8.31
N ASP A 209 -15.95 -0.52 -7.43
CA ASP A 209 -17.12 -1.32 -7.79
C ASP A 209 -18.28 -0.46 -8.32
N ILE A 210 -18.55 0.69 -7.69
CA ILE A 210 -19.60 1.63 -8.15
C ILE A 210 -19.30 2.17 -9.55
N LEU A 211 -18.07 2.65 -9.76
CA LEU A 211 -17.66 3.24 -11.03
C LEU A 211 -17.61 2.19 -12.14
N ASP A 212 -17.10 0.98 -11.85
CA ASP A 212 -17.07 -0.12 -12.82
C ASP A 212 -18.49 -0.57 -13.20
N ALA A 213 -19.40 -0.70 -12.23
CA ALA A 213 -20.80 -1.00 -12.50
C ALA A 213 -21.45 0.06 -13.40
N LEU A 214 -21.16 1.35 -13.15
CA LEU A 214 -21.65 2.44 -13.99
C LEU A 214 -21.11 2.38 -15.42
N TYR A 215 -19.80 2.21 -15.60
CA TYR A 215 -19.20 2.16 -16.93
C TYR A 215 -19.65 0.94 -17.73
N TRP A 216 -19.79 -0.21 -17.07
CA TRP A 216 -20.34 -1.41 -17.69
C TRP A 216 -21.78 -1.19 -18.16
N THR A 217 -22.63 -0.63 -17.29
CA THR A 217 -24.05 -0.37 -17.60
C THR A 217 -24.19 0.68 -18.72
N ALA A 218 -23.28 1.64 -18.82
CA ALA A 218 -23.26 2.65 -19.88
C ALA A 218 -22.80 2.10 -21.25
N THR A 219 -22.01 1.03 -21.27
CA THR A 219 -21.40 0.46 -22.49
C THR A 219 -22.05 -0.85 -22.95
N GLU A 220 -23.04 -1.35 -22.22
CA GLU A 220 -23.70 -2.62 -22.53
C GLU A 220 -24.31 -2.66 -23.95
N PRO A 221 -24.03 -3.71 -24.75
CA PRO A 221 -24.59 -3.86 -26.09
C PRO A 221 -26.11 -4.04 -26.04
N LYS A 222 -26.83 -3.22 -26.82
CA LYS A 222 -28.30 -3.06 -26.85
C LYS A 222 -29.14 -4.30 -27.22
N GLU A 223 -28.57 -5.50 -27.29
CA GLU A 223 -29.26 -6.68 -27.84
C GLU A 223 -30.03 -7.52 -26.82
N LYS A 224 -29.85 -7.33 -25.51
CA LYS A 224 -30.61 -8.07 -24.49
C LYS A 224 -31.46 -7.13 -23.65
N LYS A 225 -32.73 -7.51 -23.48
CA LYS A 225 -33.77 -6.75 -22.77
C LYS A 225 -33.20 -6.17 -21.47
N ARG A 226 -33.30 -4.84 -21.30
CA ARG A 226 -32.93 -4.09 -20.08
C ARG A 226 -33.70 -4.64 -18.87
N ALA A 227 -33.16 -5.66 -18.22
CA ALA A 227 -33.74 -6.26 -17.02
C ALA A 227 -33.20 -5.64 -15.72
N HIS A 228 -32.27 -4.70 -15.83
CA HIS A 228 -31.61 -4.03 -14.70
C HIS A 228 -32.05 -2.57 -14.52
N ILE A 229 -31.91 -2.12 -13.28
CA ILE A 229 -31.97 -0.74 -12.81
C ILE A 229 -31.12 0.12 -13.76
N GLY A 230 -31.75 1.02 -14.54
CA GLY A 230 -31.11 1.68 -15.67
C GLY A 230 -29.85 2.51 -15.34
N VAL A 231 -29.21 3.10 -16.34
CA VAL A 231 -27.97 3.90 -16.19
C VAL A 231 -28.12 5.05 -15.16
N ILE A 232 -29.32 5.63 -15.04
CA ILE A 232 -29.61 6.81 -14.20
C ILE A 232 -29.34 6.58 -12.70
N PRO A 233 -29.91 5.55 -12.05
CA PRO A 233 -29.62 5.25 -10.64
C PRO A 233 -28.15 4.90 -10.37
N HIS A 234 -27.48 4.13 -11.25
CA HIS A 234 -26.05 3.89 -11.12
C HIS A 234 -25.23 5.19 -11.23
N PHE A 235 -25.66 6.10 -12.11
CA PHE A 235 -25.04 7.41 -12.26
C PHE A 235 -25.21 8.27 -10.99
N LEU A 236 -26.42 8.33 -10.42
CA LEU A 236 -26.68 9.07 -9.19
C LEU A 236 -25.89 8.52 -8.01
N MET A 237 -25.78 7.19 -7.90
CA MET A 237 -24.94 6.53 -6.90
C MET A 237 -23.46 6.91 -7.06
N ALA A 238 -22.94 6.97 -8.28
CA ALA A 238 -21.56 7.39 -8.55
C ALA A 238 -21.30 8.87 -8.20
N VAL A 239 -22.23 9.77 -8.52
CA VAL A 239 -22.13 11.19 -8.13
C VAL A 239 -22.14 11.34 -6.61
N LEU A 240 -23.06 10.65 -5.92
CA LEU A 240 -23.12 10.66 -4.46
C LEU A 240 -21.82 10.11 -3.86
N TYR A 241 -21.31 9.01 -4.39
CA TYR A 241 -20.05 8.41 -3.97
C TYR A 241 -18.87 9.37 -4.12
N VAL A 242 -18.65 9.93 -5.31
CA VAL A 242 -17.52 10.85 -5.57
C VAL A 242 -17.62 12.10 -4.70
N PHE A 243 -18.84 12.61 -4.48
CA PHE A 243 -19.07 13.74 -3.58
C PHE A 243 -18.72 13.42 -2.13
N LEU A 244 -19.23 12.30 -1.58
CA LEU A 244 -18.93 11.88 -0.20
C LEU A 244 -17.45 11.57 0.01
N HIS A 245 -16.82 10.89 -0.95
CA HIS A 245 -15.39 10.60 -0.89
C HIS A 245 -14.55 11.89 -0.95
N ALA A 246 -14.94 12.86 -1.79
CA ALA A 246 -14.23 14.14 -1.83
C ALA A 246 -14.42 14.95 -0.53
N ILE A 247 -15.57 14.84 0.15
CA ILE A 247 -15.74 15.41 1.50
C ILE A 247 -14.78 14.74 2.48
N LEU A 248 -14.68 13.41 2.47
CA LEU A 248 -13.76 12.66 3.33
C LEU A 248 -12.32 13.14 3.15
N ILE A 249 -11.83 13.21 1.91
CA ILE A 249 -10.47 13.68 1.60
C ILE A 249 -10.31 15.16 2.01
N MET A 250 -11.34 16.00 1.87
CA MET A 250 -11.31 17.39 2.33
C MET A 250 -11.21 17.51 3.86
N VAL A 251 -11.92 16.66 4.61
CA VAL A 251 -11.80 16.59 6.08
C VAL A 251 -10.38 16.12 6.46
N GLN A 252 -9.82 15.16 5.74
CA GLN A 252 -8.45 14.67 5.95
C GLN A 252 -7.42 15.78 5.69
N ALA A 253 -7.52 16.50 4.57
CA ALA A 253 -6.66 17.65 4.25
C ALA A 253 -6.77 18.77 5.30
N THR A 254 -7.98 19.05 5.78
CA THR A 254 -8.21 20.08 6.81
C THR A 254 -7.66 19.66 8.16
N THR A 255 -7.83 18.40 8.54
CA THR A 255 -7.25 17.82 9.76
C THR A 255 -5.73 17.90 9.73
N LEU A 256 -5.12 17.52 8.60
CA LEU A 256 -3.67 17.63 8.40
C LEU A 256 -3.24 19.10 8.47
N ASN A 257 -3.99 20.03 7.86
CA ASN A 257 -3.68 21.46 7.95
C ASN A 257 -3.72 22.01 9.38
N VAL A 258 -4.70 21.59 10.19
CA VAL A 258 -4.79 21.94 11.62
C VAL A 258 -3.62 21.32 12.40
N ALA A 259 -3.18 20.12 12.04
CA ALA A 259 -2.03 19.46 12.65
C ALA A 259 -0.73 20.24 12.42
N PHE A 260 -0.46 20.66 11.17
CA PHE A 260 0.69 21.50 10.84
C PHE A 260 0.66 22.86 11.53
N ASN A 261 -0.52 23.48 11.64
CA ASN A 261 -0.69 24.78 12.29
C ASN A 261 -0.85 24.72 13.81
N SER A 262 -0.79 23.53 14.41
CA SER A 262 -0.97 23.40 15.85
C SER A 262 0.29 23.90 16.58
N HIS A 263 0.09 24.74 17.60
CA HIS A 263 1.17 25.33 18.41
C HIS A 263 2.05 24.25 19.08
N ASN A 264 1.48 23.08 19.32
CA ASN A 264 2.20 21.93 19.87
C ASN A 264 2.43 20.93 18.74
N LYS A 265 3.68 20.79 18.28
CA LYS A 265 4.11 19.74 17.32
C LYS A 265 3.71 18.32 17.73
N SER A 266 3.25 18.14 18.98
CA SER A 266 2.63 16.93 19.51
C SER A 266 1.58 16.29 18.59
N LEU A 267 0.71 17.04 17.90
CA LEU A 267 -0.30 16.43 17.02
C LEU A 267 0.34 15.76 15.80
N LEU A 268 1.31 16.45 15.18
CA LEU A 268 2.11 15.90 14.09
C LEU A 268 2.90 14.67 14.58
N THR A 269 3.57 14.75 15.74
CA THR A 269 4.30 13.64 16.33
C THR A 269 3.41 12.43 16.62
N ILE A 270 2.16 12.65 17.07
CA ILE A 270 1.22 11.56 17.33
C ILE A 270 0.79 10.89 16.01
N MET A 271 0.55 11.64 14.93
CA MET A 271 0.24 11.06 13.62
C MET A 271 1.40 10.17 13.11
N MET A 272 2.64 10.61 13.32
CA MET A 272 3.84 9.86 12.97
C MET A 272 4.03 8.60 13.84
N SER A 273 3.54 8.62 15.08
CA SER A 273 3.55 7.45 15.96
C SER A 273 2.53 6.38 15.54
N ASN A 274 1.48 6.76 14.78
CA ASN A 274 0.48 5.82 14.28
C ASN A 274 1.10 4.80 13.31
N ASN A 275 2.05 5.27 12.50
CA ASN A 275 2.81 4.43 11.58
C ASN A 275 3.53 3.27 12.32
N PHE A 276 3.96 3.46 13.57
CA PHE A 276 4.53 2.37 14.38
C PHE A 276 3.47 1.35 14.86
N VAL A 277 2.24 1.78 15.09
CA VAL A 277 1.12 0.88 15.40
C VAL A 277 0.77 0.03 14.17
N GLU A 278 0.82 0.63 12.98
CA GLU A 278 0.62 -0.07 11.71
C GLU A 278 1.73 -1.09 11.42
N ILE A 279 2.99 -0.73 11.68
CA ILE A 279 4.12 -1.67 11.63
C ILE A 279 3.83 -2.87 12.56
N LYS A 280 3.43 -2.63 13.82
CA LYS A 280 3.14 -3.73 14.75
C LYS A 280 2.01 -4.64 14.25
N GLY A 281 0.95 -4.07 13.64
CA GLY A 281 -0.20 -4.84 13.15
C GLY A 281 0.06 -5.65 11.88
N SER A 282 1.02 -5.24 11.05
CA SER A 282 1.35 -5.89 9.78
C SER A 282 2.48 -6.92 9.94
N VAL A 283 3.52 -6.62 10.72
CA VAL A 283 4.76 -7.41 10.75
C VAL A 283 4.60 -8.85 11.27
N PHE A 284 3.60 -9.11 12.13
CA PHE A 284 3.34 -10.46 12.64
C PHE A 284 2.37 -11.28 11.78
N LYS A 285 1.84 -10.70 10.69
CA LYS A 285 0.95 -11.41 9.77
C LYS A 285 1.76 -12.22 8.76
N LYS A 286 1.26 -13.41 8.44
CA LYS A 286 1.81 -14.22 7.35
C LYS A 286 1.33 -13.63 6.02
N PHE A 287 2.26 -13.28 5.14
CA PHE A 287 1.99 -12.74 3.81
C PHE A 287 2.42 -13.74 2.73
N GLU A 288 1.52 -13.98 1.79
CA GLU A 288 1.86 -14.60 0.51
C GLU A 288 2.33 -13.53 -0.48
N LYS A 289 3.04 -13.92 -1.54
CA LYS A 289 3.52 -13.00 -2.58
C LYS A 289 2.39 -12.11 -3.13
N ASN A 290 1.25 -12.69 -3.50
CA ASN A 290 0.12 -11.90 -4.04
C ASN A 290 -0.44 -10.88 -3.03
N ASN A 291 -0.50 -11.26 -1.75
CA ASN A 291 -0.97 -10.37 -0.68
C ASN A 291 0.03 -9.24 -0.41
N LEU A 292 1.33 -9.55 -0.46
CA LEU A 292 2.39 -8.54 -0.36
C LEU A 292 2.35 -7.56 -1.54
N PHE A 293 2.03 -8.04 -2.75
CA PHE A 293 1.88 -7.18 -3.92
C PHE A 293 0.68 -6.23 -3.78
N GLN A 294 -0.49 -6.73 -3.35
CA GLN A 294 -1.66 -5.88 -3.09
C GLN A 294 -1.38 -4.83 -2.01
N MET A 295 -0.71 -5.23 -0.92
CA MET A 295 -0.28 -4.30 0.12
C MET A 295 0.67 -3.23 -0.44
N SER A 296 1.70 -3.63 -1.20
CA SER A 296 2.66 -2.69 -1.81
C SER A 296 1.96 -1.68 -2.72
N ASN A 297 0.94 -2.10 -3.48
CA ASN A 297 0.16 -1.20 -4.33
C ASN A 297 -0.68 -0.21 -3.50
N SER A 298 -1.23 -0.66 -2.38
CA SER A 298 -1.94 0.21 -1.43
C SER A 298 -0.99 1.25 -0.82
N ASP A 299 0.22 0.85 -0.43
CA ASP A 299 1.23 1.74 0.15
C ASP A 299 1.70 2.79 -0.89
N ILE A 300 1.88 2.40 -2.16
CA ILE A 300 2.16 3.33 -3.27
C ILE A 300 1.08 4.40 -3.39
N LYS A 301 -0.18 3.97 -3.38
CA LYS A 301 -1.34 4.86 -3.48
C LYS A 301 -1.40 5.80 -2.29
N GLU A 302 -1.25 5.28 -1.08
CA GLU A 302 -1.25 6.06 0.15
C GLU A 302 -0.17 7.14 0.13
N ARG A 303 1.07 6.76 -0.21
CA ARG A 303 2.18 7.71 -0.37
C ARG A 303 1.83 8.77 -1.41
N PHE A 304 1.31 8.41 -2.57
CA PHE A 304 0.89 9.39 -3.58
C PHE A 304 -0.18 10.37 -3.04
N THR A 305 -1.25 9.85 -2.40
CA THR A 305 -2.31 10.67 -1.82
C THR A 305 -1.77 11.59 -0.73
N ASN A 306 -0.90 11.11 0.15
CA ASN A 306 -0.26 11.90 1.21
C ASN A 306 0.57 13.05 0.63
N TYR A 307 1.29 12.85 -0.48
CA TYR A 307 2.03 13.93 -1.15
C TYR A 307 1.08 15.01 -1.71
N ILE A 308 -0.05 14.63 -2.31
CA ILE A 308 -1.05 15.59 -2.80
C ILE A 308 -1.74 16.31 -1.63
N LEU A 309 -2.04 15.62 -0.53
CA LEU A 309 -2.60 16.23 0.68
C LEU A 309 -1.63 17.24 1.30
N LEU A 310 -0.33 16.91 1.37
CA LEU A 310 0.70 17.84 1.82
C LEU A 310 0.84 19.05 0.90
N LEU A 311 0.74 18.86 -0.42
CA LEU A 311 0.68 19.96 -1.39
C LEU A 311 -0.53 20.87 -1.11
N ILE A 312 -1.71 20.29 -0.89
CA ILE A 312 -2.92 21.03 -0.52
C ILE A 312 -2.72 21.81 0.78
N VAL A 313 -2.14 21.20 1.81
CA VAL A 313 -1.81 21.87 3.08
C VAL A 313 -0.87 23.05 2.85
N CYS A 314 0.17 22.88 2.03
CA CYS A 314 1.08 23.97 1.67
C CYS A 314 0.32 25.12 0.99
N LEU A 315 -0.51 24.82 -0.02
CA LEU A 315 -1.31 25.83 -0.73
C LEU A 315 -2.26 26.58 0.22
N ARG A 316 -2.94 25.88 1.13
CA ARG A 316 -3.84 26.49 2.12
C ARG A 316 -3.10 27.35 3.13
N ASN A 317 -1.92 26.93 3.59
CA ASN A 317 -1.06 27.75 4.45
C ASN A 317 -0.61 29.02 3.73
N MET A 318 -0.15 28.90 2.48
CA MET A 318 0.27 30.06 1.70
C MET A 318 -0.87 31.06 1.49
N GLU A 319 -2.08 30.59 1.19
CA GLU A 319 -3.27 31.46 1.11
C GLU A 319 -3.56 32.18 2.43
N GLN A 320 -3.47 31.47 3.57
CA GLN A 320 -3.71 32.05 4.89
C GLN A 320 -2.71 33.17 5.23
N PHE A 321 -1.45 33.03 4.81
CA PHE A 321 -0.38 34.00 5.03
C PHE A 321 -0.14 34.94 3.83
N SER A 322 -1.14 35.12 2.97
CA SER A 322 -1.07 36.03 1.81
C SER A 322 0.15 35.83 0.93
N TRP A 323 0.56 34.57 0.73
CA TRP A 323 1.69 34.15 -0.11
C TRP A 323 3.05 34.70 0.33
N ASN A 324 3.27 34.93 1.62
CA ASN A 324 4.59 35.32 2.15
C ASN A 324 5.58 34.12 2.10
N PRO A 325 6.71 34.22 1.37
CA PRO A 325 7.69 33.14 1.25
C PRO A 325 8.39 32.76 2.57
N ASP A 326 8.45 33.65 3.55
CA ASP A 326 9.11 33.36 4.84
C ASP A 326 8.41 32.22 5.58
N HIS A 327 7.07 32.18 5.52
CA HIS A 327 6.29 31.12 6.14
C HIS A 327 6.45 29.77 5.44
N LEU A 328 6.73 29.76 4.13
CA LEU A 328 7.00 28.53 3.38
C LEU A 328 8.28 27.85 3.88
N TRP A 329 9.33 28.63 4.13
CA TRP A 329 10.59 28.11 4.65
C TRP A 329 10.47 27.56 6.07
N VAL A 330 9.55 28.10 6.88
CA VAL A 330 9.26 27.57 8.22
C VAL A 330 8.48 26.26 8.14
N LEU A 331 7.56 26.12 7.16
CA LEU A 331 6.75 24.91 6.96
C LEU A 331 7.55 23.75 6.32
N PHE A 332 8.54 24.08 5.48
CA PHE A 332 9.28 23.10 4.68
C PHE A 332 9.93 21.96 5.50
N PRO A 333 10.61 22.21 6.64
CA PRO A 333 11.18 21.14 7.47
C PRO A 333 10.13 20.17 8.01
N ASP A 334 8.95 20.67 8.40
CA ASP A 334 7.88 19.83 8.92
C ASP A 334 7.30 18.94 7.80
N VAL A 335 7.18 19.46 6.56
CA VAL A 335 6.77 18.67 5.39
C VAL A 335 7.79 17.57 5.05
N VAL A 336 9.08 17.92 5.02
CA VAL A 336 10.17 16.96 4.78
C VAL A 336 10.20 15.88 5.86
N MET A 337 9.97 16.26 7.12
CA MET A 337 9.91 15.32 8.24
C MET A 337 8.81 14.28 8.03
N VAL A 338 7.58 14.71 7.70
CA VAL A 338 6.44 13.81 7.45
C VAL A 338 6.76 12.85 6.31
N ILE A 339 7.21 13.37 5.17
CA ILE A 339 7.57 12.54 4.01
C ILE A 339 8.65 11.53 4.37
N THR A 340 9.74 11.97 5.00
CA THR A 340 10.88 11.11 5.32
C THR A 340 10.49 10.00 6.29
N SER A 341 9.62 10.30 7.25
CA SER A 341 9.14 9.29 8.20
C SER A 341 8.26 8.24 7.55
N GLU A 342 7.44 8.63 6.57
CA GLU A 342 6.57 7.71 5.83
C GLU A 342 7.43 6.71 5.06
N VAL A 343 8.44 7.23 4.34
CA VAL A 343 9.43 6.39 3.66
C VAL A 343 10.16 5.46 4.62
N ALA A 344 10.59 5.98 5.78
CA ALA A 344 11.28 5.18 6.77
C ALA A 344 10.40 4.05 7.33
N VAL A 345 9.13 4.35 7.61
CA VAL A 345 8.13 3.39 8.10
C VAL A 345 7.89 2.31 7.06
N ASP A 346 7.67 2.66 5.79
CA ASP A 346 7.47 1.71 4.71
C ASP A 346 8.68 0.79 4.53
N VAL A 347 9.89 1.36 4.52
CA VAL A 347 11.13 0.58 4.44
C VAL A 347 11.23 -0.42 5.59
N VAL A 348 10.94 0.01 6.81
CA VAL A 348 10.95 -0.85 8.00
C VAL A 348 9.88 -1.94 7.89
N LYS A 349 8.64 -1.57 7.54
CA LYS A 349 7.48 -2.45 7.35
C LYS A 349 7.81 -3.57 6.37
N HIS A 350 8.27 -3.23 5.16
CA HIS A 350 8.62 -4.20 4.13
C HIS A 350 9.87 -5.03 4.45
N ALA A 351 10.88 -4.44 5.11
CA ALA A 351 12.06 -5.19 5.55
C ALA A 351 11.71 -6.28 6.57
N PHE A 352 10.82 -5.97 7.52
CA PHE A 352 10.38 -6.96 8.49
C PHE A 352 9.44 -8.00 7.86
N ILE A 353 8.45 -7.59 7.05
CA ILE A 353 7.51 -8.53 6.41
C ILE A 353 8.25 -9.55 5.53
N THR A 354 9.19 -9.09 4.71
CA THR A 354 9.99 -9.99 3.85
C THR A 354 10.88 -10.91 4.66
N LYS A 355 11.49 -10.40 5.74
CA LYS A 355 12.31 -11.21 6.66
C LYS A 355 11.52 -12.27 7.43
N PHE A 356 10.33 -11.94 7.93
CA PHE A 356 9.49 -12.89 8.68
C PHE A 356 8.80 -13.93 7.80
N ASN A 357 8.52 -13.59 6.53
CA ASN A 357 7.87 -14.49 5.58
C ASN A 357 8.85 -15.20 4.63
N ASP A 358 10.16 -15.01 4.82
CA ASP A 358 11.23 -15.58 3.99
C ASP A 358 11.05 -15.31 2.48
N ILE A 359 10.69 -14.06 2.15
CA ILE A 359 10.47 -13.60 0.78
C ILE A 359 11.73 -12.89 0.28
N SER A 360 12.24 -13.30 -0.89
CA SER A 360 13.42 -12.67 -1.50
C SER A 360 13.13 -11.24 -1.99
N ALA A 361 14.16 -10.39 -1.98
CA ALA A 361 14.05 -9.00 -2.43
C ALA A 361 13.74 -8.87 -3.93
N ASP A 362 14.08 -9.87 -4.74
CA ASP A 362 13.88 -9.86 -6.19
C ASP A 362 12.39 -9.85 -6.60
N VAL A 363 11.50 -10.23 -5.68
CA VAL A 363 10.05 -10.20 -5.86
C VAL A 363 9.53 -8.78 -6.15
N TYR A 364 10.16 -7.73 -5.61
CA TYR A 364 9.79 -6.35 -5.95
C TYR A 364 10.12 -6.01 -7.41
N GLY A 365 11.13 -6.64 -7.99
CA GLY A 365 11.44 -6.56 -9.42
C GLY A 365 10.35 -7.19 -10.28
N GLU A 366 9.84 -8.35 -9.88
CA GLU A 366 8.71 -9.03 -10.53
C GLU A 366 7.42 -8.19 -10.46
N TYR A 367 7.17 -7.54 -9.31
CA TYR A 367 6.04 -6.63 -9.13
C TYR A 367 6.13 -5.41 -10.05
N ARG A 368 7.32 -4.82 -10.16
CA ARG A 368 7.56 -3.70 -11.07
C ARG A 368 7.36 -4.11 -12.52
N ALA A 369 7.87 -5.28 -12.92
CA ALA A 369 7.69 -5.82 -14.26
C ALA A 369 6.20 -6.09 -14.55
N SER A 370 5.45 -6.58 -13.56
CA SER A 370 4.00 -6.80 -13.68
C SER A 370 3.23 -5.49 -13.89
N LEU A 371 3.56 -4.43 -13.14
CA LEU A 371 2.96 -3.11 -13.35
C LEU A 371 3.34 -2.50 -14.71
N ALA A 372 4.59 -2.68 -15.14
CA ALA A 372 5.03 -2.23 -16.47
C ALA A 372 4.34 -3.00 -17.60
N PHE A 373 4.15 -4.30 -17.44
CA PHE A 373 3.42 -5.14 -18.40
C PHE A 373 1.97 -4.69 -18.52
N ASP A 374 1.30 -4.39 -17.42
CA ASP A 374 -0.07 -3.87 -17.42
C ASP A 374 -0.18 -2.52 -18.15
N LEU A 375 0.77 -1.61 -17.89
CA LEU A 375 0.85 -0.32 -18.57
C LEU A 375 1.01 -0.49 -20.10
N VAL A 376 1.89 -1.41 -20.52
CA VAL A 376 2.13 -1.67 -21.96
C VAL A 376 0.95 -2.39 -22.61
N SER A 377 0.36 -3.37 -21.94
CA SER A 377 -0.79 -4.14 -22.42
C SER A 377 -2.01 -3.23 -22.61
N SER A 378 -2.20 -2.29 -21.69
CA SER A 378 -3.23 -1.27 -21.72
C SER A 378 -3.10 -0.30 -22.92
N ARG A 379 -1.90 -0.11 -23.46
CA ARG A 379 -1.64 0.71 -24.66
C ARG A 379 -1.95 0.03 -25.99
N GLN A 380 -2.19 -1.29 -26.02
CA GLN A 380 -2.45 -1.99 -27.27
C GLN A 380 -3.88 -1.71 -27.79
N LYS A 381 -4.01 -1.50 -29.10
CA LYS A 381 -5.18 -0.94 -29.83
C LYS A 381 -6.55 -1.64 -29.63
N ASN A 382 -6.62 -2.74 -28.87
CA ASN A 382 -7.82 -3.57 -28.68
C ASN A 382 -8.30 -3.64 -27.20
N ALA A 383 -7.80 -2.80 -26.30
CA ALA A 383 -8.29 -2.80 -24.92
C ALA A 383 -9.72 -2.22 -24.82
N TYR A 384 -10.63 -2.97 -24.19
CA TYR A 384 -12.06 -2.63 -24.01
C TYR A 384 -12.28 -1.54 -22.94
N THR A 385 -11.26 -1.21 -22.15
CA THR A 385 -11.27 -0.22 -21.06
C THR A 385 -10.21 0.85 -21.31
N ASP A 386 -10.51 2.11 -20.99
CA ASP A 386 -9.51 3.19 -21.09
C ASP A 386 -8.28 2.88 -20.23
N TYR A 387 -7.13 3.32 -20.74
CA TYR A 387 -5.84 2.90 -20.21
C TYR A 387 -5.63 3.28 -18.73
N SER A 388 -6.15 4.45 -18.37
CA SER A 388 -6.09 5.02 -17.03
C SER A 388 -6.89 4.17 -16.03
N ASP A 389 -7.94 3.48 -16.48
CA ASP A 389 -8.86 2.77 -15.59
C ASP A 389 -8.30 1.40 -15.19
N SER A 390 -7.65 0.69 -16.12
CA SER A 390 -7.07 -0.65 -15.83
C SER A 390 -5.95 -0.57 -14.78
N VAL A 391 -5.13 0.46 -14.89
CA VAL A 391 -4.00 0.73 -13.98
C VAL A 391 -4.50 1.21 -12.62
N SER A 392 -5.44 2.17 -12.62
CA SER A 392 -6.06 2.69 -11.40
C SER A 392 -6.75 1.59 -10.60
N ARG A 393 -7.42 0.64 -11.29
CA ARG A 393 -8.01 -0.56 -10.68
C ARG A 393 -6.98 -1.42 -9.95
N ARG A 394 -5.89 -1.79 -10.61
CA ARG A 394 -4.87 -2.66 -10.00
C ARG A 394 -4.19 -2.02 -8.78
N MET A 395 -4.10 -0.69 -8.77
CA MET A 395 -3.53 0.07 -7.65
C MET A 395 -4.53 0.44 -6.55
N GLY A 396 -5.84 0.16 -6.70
CA GLY A 396 -6.82 0.62 -5.71
C GLY A 396 -7.03 2.14 -5.72
N PHE A 397 -6.52 2.86 -6.73
CA PHE A 397 -6.53 4.32 -6.81
C PHE A 397 -7.79 4.79 -7.55
N ILE A 398 -8.36 5.91 -7.13
CA ILE A 398 -9.44 6.60 -7.84
C ILE A 398 -9.09 8.08 -7.88
N PRO A 399 -8.68 8.62 -9.05
CA PRO A 399 -8.16 9.99 -9.12
C PRO A 399 -9.25 11.07 -9.02
N LEU A 400 -10.53 10.75 -9.30
CA LEU A 400 -11.61 11.74 -9.43
C LEU A 400 -11.82 12.58 -8.15
N PRO A 401 -12.01 12.00 -6.94
CA PRO A 401 -12.26 12.79 -5.73
C PRO A 401 -11.06 13.64 -5.32
N LEU A 402 -9.84 13.10 -5.48
CA LEU A 402 -8.59 13.81 -5.18
C LEU A 402 -8.37 14.98 -6.15
N ALA A 403 -8.62 14.77 -7.44
CA ALA A 403 -8.51 15.80 -8.46
C ALA A 403 -9.54 16.91 -8.21
N LEU A 404 -10.77 16.54 -7.87
CA LEU A 404 -11.84 17.49 -7.54
C LEU A 404 -11.43 18.42 -6.39
N LEU A 405 -10.86 17.86 -5.33
CA LEU A 405 -10.40 18.63 -4.18
C LEU A 405 -9.25 19.57 -4.57
N LEU A 406 -8.28 19.09 -5.35
CA LEU A 406 -7.17 19.93 -5.82
C LEU A 406 -7.67 21.10 -6.66
N ILE A 407 -8.60 20.87 -7.60
CA ILE A 407 -9.22 21.94 -8.41
C ILE A 407 -9.88 22.99 -7.51
N LYS A 408 -10.68 22.55 -6.53
CA LYS A 408 -11.35 23.46 -5.59
C LYS A 408 -10.35 24.29 -4.80
N VAL A 409 -9.32 23.67 -4.23
CA VAL A 409 -8.32 24.36 -3.42
C VAL A 409 -7.55 25.35 -4.28
N VAL A 410 -7.02 24.93 -5.43
CA VAL A 410 -6.27 25.82 -6.33
C VAL A 410 -7.11 27.00 -6.78
N THR A 411 -8.38 26.78 -7.16
CA THR A 411 -9.29 27.85 -7.59
C THR A 411 -9.63 28.82 -6.46
N SER A 412 -9.69 28.34 -5.21
CA SER A 412 -9.91 29.17 -4.02
C SER A 412 -8.66 29.94 -3.59
N SER A 413 -7.48 29.33 -3.71
CA SER A 413 -6.20 29.87 -3.26
C SER A 413 -5.57 30.86 -4.25
N VAL A 414 -5.78 30.64 -5.55
CA VAL A 414 -5.22 31.47 -6.62
C VAL A 414 -6.32 32.37 -7.18
N LYS A 415 -6.34 33.64 -6.76
CA LYS A 415 -7.23 34.65 -7.33
C LYS A 415 -6.71 35.05 -8.72
N ILE A 416 -7.19 34.37 -9.75
CA ILE A 416 -6.94 34.74 -11.15
C ILE A 416 -7.78 35.99 -11.45
N GLN A 417 -7.22 37.18 -11.24
CA GLN A 417 -7.82 38.43 -11.70
C GLN A 417 -7.16 38.86 -13.02
N GLY A 418 -7.97 39.03 -14.07
CA GLY A 418 -7.58 39.56 -15.38
C GLY A 418 -7.61 38.54 -16.53
N SER A 419 -7.99 39.00 -17.73
CA SER A 419 -8.05 38.17 -18.94
C SER A 419 -6.68 37.60 -19.35
N LEU A 420 -5.60 38.33 -19.07
CA LEU A 420 -4.21 37.90 -19.26
C LEU A 420 -3.84 36.70 -18.39
N SER A 421 -4.32 36.66 -17.14
CA SER A 421 -4.06 35.53 -16.25
C SER A 421 -4.78 34.26 -16.72
N PHE A 422 -6.00 34.41 -17.25
CA PHE A 422 -6.73 33.31 -17.89
C PHE A 422 -6.05 32.83 -19.19
N MET A 423 -5.52 33.75 -20.01
CA MET A 423 -4.74 33.42 -21.20
C MET A 423 -3.43 32.70 -20.84
N CYS A 424 -2.72 33.11 -19.78
CA CYS A 424 -1.52 32.41 -19.31
C CYS A 424 -1.82 31.01 -18.79
N VAL A 425 -2.94 30.83 -18.08
CA VAL A 425 -3.38 29.49 -17.62
C VAL A 425 -3.78 28.62 -18.81
N MET A 426 -4.47 29.17 -19.81
CA MET A 426 -4.78 28.45 -21.06
C MET A 426 -3.53 28.11 -21.87
N LEU A 427 -2.55 29.01 -21.95
CA LEU A 427 -1.28 28.76 -22.63
C LEU A 427 -0.43 27.73 -21.88
N PHE A 428 -0.41 27.76 -20.54
CA PHE A 428 0.22 26.72 -19.72
C PHE A 428 -0.49 25.37 -19.84
N TYR A 429 -1.80 25.38 -20.10
CA TYR A 429 -2.58 24.17 -20.33
C TYR A 429 -2.40 23.57 -21.74
N LEU A 430 -2.12 24.42 -22.74
CA LEU A 430 -2.00 24.04 -24.15
C LEU A 430 -0.55 23.82 -24.62
N GLY A 431 0.44 24.37 -23.92
CA GLY A 431 1.88 24.20 -24.18
C GLY A 431 2.45 23.03 -23.40
#